data_AF-A0A975AY72-F1
#
_entry.id   AF-A0A975AY72-F1
#
_cell.length_a   1.000
_cell.length_b   1.000
_cell.length_c   1.000
_cell.angle_alpha   90.00
_cell.angle_beta   90.00
_cell.angle_gamma   90.00
#
_symmetry.space_group_name_H-M   'P 1'
#
loop_
_entity.id
_entity.type
_entity.pdbx_description
1 polymer ?
#
loop_
_entity_poly.entity_id
_entity_poly.type
_entity_poly.pdbx_seq_one_letter_code
_entity_poly.pdbx_strand_id
1 'polypeptide(L)'
;MKNYHKVLIVLSIFLIPITSTLASNVYEIKLPDVPKVEAVVPEPITLKVTGSTSKTNKEILEELNRDKSIKFSNHKAPVYYEHKEDSSKVAKVGEIFNGKVTAFLHTTYMEQNKVIDILQKAGFEILASLPIDKKGFATSIVFTNDEILKASTKINRGFASTLRVTIDKKNRLVSITNPIFFMNAFMQDDYDKKLALRTLSTLRDAFKDLKNSDEQLKFRILKRYQFMKGLPKYMDMTTIKKGNMHTLLQKARESNKVVYEKALSVDSTIIGVKLGSRTTKFVKKIGYQNAGLLPYPVLIEGGEVKILDPKYYIAIMYPMLKMSQFMTIATTPGAIHKDIDKIFR
;
A
#
# COMPACT_ATOMS: atom_id res chain seq x y z
N MET A 1 36.69 31.79 53.77
CA MET A 1 35.80 31.94 52.59
C MET A 1 36.63 32.50 51.43
N LYS A 2 36.59 31.80 50.29
CA LYS A 2 37.01 32.14 48.91
C LYS A 2 37.91 33.37 48.67
N ASN A 3 39.13 33.09 48.17
CA ASN A 3 39.93 33.98 47.30
C ASN A 3 40.49 33.09 46.17
N TYR A 4 39.97 33.16 44.95
CA TYR A 4 40.50 33.97 43.84
C TYR A 4 42.01 33.86 43.68
N HIS A 5 42.49 33.16 42.64
CA HIS A 5 43.67 33.56 41.86
C HIS A 5 43.42 33.21 40.38
N LYS A 6 43.24 34.27 39.58
CA LYS A 6 43.32 34.23 38.12
C LYS A 6 44.78 33.95 37.75
N VAL A 7 45.04 32.88 37.01
CA VAL A 7 46.34 32.65 36.38
C VAL A 7 46.22 33.02 34.91
N LEU A 8 46.92 34.10 34.58
CA LEU A 8 47.19 34.60 33.23
C LEU A 8 48.31 33.72 32.65
N ILE A 9 48.01 32.90 31.64
CA ILE A 9 49.07 32.17 30.91
C ILE A 9 49.38 32.92 29.63
N VAL A 10 50.61 33.41 29.62
CA VAL A 10 51.26 34.17 28.56
C VAL A 10 51.55 33.25 27.37
N LEU A 11 51.15 33.73 26.19
CA LEU A 11 51.40 33.16 24.88
C LEU A 11 52.84 33.51 24.45
N SER A 12 53.78 32.59 24.60
CA SER A 12 55.14 32.71 24.05
C SER A 12 55.28 31.78 22.85
N ILE A 13 55.26 32.40 21.67
CA ILE A 13 55.43 31.80 20.35
C ILE A 13 56.90 31.38 20.19
N PHE A 14 57.16 30.08 20.22
CA PHE A 14 58.43 29.52 19.74
C PHE A 14 58.24 29.07 18.29
N LEU A 15 58.80 29.84 17.37
CA LEU A 15 58.85 29.56 15.94
C LEU A 15 60.01 28.59 15.68
N ILE A 16 59.72 27.30 15.57
CA ILE A 16 60.70 26.28 15.13
C ILE A 16 60.42 25.99 13.66
N PRO A 17 61.38 26.18 12.74
CA PRO A 17 61.20 25.80 11.34
C PRO A 17 61.27 24.28 11.23
N ILE A 18 60.11 23.62 11.16
CA ILE A 18 60.03 22.20 10.78
C ILE A 18 60.11 22.15 9.26
N THR A 19 61.32 21.95 8.73
CA THR A 19 61.53 21.49 7.36
C THR A 19 61.07 20.03 7.28
N SER A 20 59.81 19.79 6.93
CA SER A 20 59.35 18.44 6.58
C SER A 20 59.80 18.12 5.15
N THR A 21 60.92 17.43 5.02
CA THR A 21 61.23 16.67 3.80
C THR A 21 60.15 15.60 3.63
N LEU A 22 59.22 15.78 2.69
CA LEU A 22 58.38 14.68 2.23
C LEU A 22 59.28 13.66 1.54
N ALA A 23 59.67 12.61 2.26
CA ALA A 23 60.12 11.39 1.61
C ALA A 23 58.89 10.78 0.92
N SER A 24 58.80 10.95 -0.41
CA SER A 24 57.83 10.25 -1.22
C SER A 24 58.21 8.77 -1.27
N ASN A 25 57.65 7.98 -0.35
CA ASN A 25 57.69 6.53 -0.46
C ASN A 25 56.74 6.14 -1.60
N VAL A 26 57.31 5.97 -2.79
CA VAL A 26 56.62 5.39 -3.95
C VAL A 26 56.47 3.90 -3.65
N TYR A 27 55.27 3.49 -3.25
CA TYR A 27 54.91 2.09 -3.18
C TYR A 27 54.59 1.61 -4.59
N GLU A 28 55.53 0.90 -5.21
CA GLU A 28 55.34 0.26 -6.51
C GLU A 28 54.40 -0.95 -6.32
N ILE A 29 53.13 -0.77 -6.70
CA ILE A 29 52.15 -1.87 -6.73
C ILE A 29 52.52 -2.75 -7.93
N LYS A 30 53.21 -3.86 -7.70
CA LYS A 30 53.33 -4.92 -8.71
C LYS A 30 51.96 -5.60 -8.84
N LEU A 31 51.22 -5.23 -9.88
CA LEU A 31 50.08 -6.03 -10.31
C LEU A 31 50.59 -7.41 -10.74
N PRO A 32 49.98 -8.53 -10.30
CA PRO A 32 50.27 -9.82 -10.88
C PRO A 32 49.88 -9.81 -12.37
N ASP A 33 50.72 -10.38 -13.22
CA ASP A 33 50.41 -10.57 -14.63
C ASP A 33 49.10 -11.37 -14.75
N VAL A 34 48.10 -10.74 -15.35
CA VAL A 34 46.83 -11.39 -15.67
C VAL A 34 47.16 -12.49 -16.69
N PRO A 35 46.87 -13.77 -16.42
CA PRO A 35 47.06 -14.80 -17.43
C PRO A 35 46.19 -14.44 -18.64
N LYS A 36 46.83 -14.23 -19.80
CA LYS A 36 46.13 -14.17 -21.08
C LYS A 36 45.45 -15.51 -21.30
N VAL A 37 44.16 -15.58 -21.00
CA VAL A 37 43.31 -16.65 -21.50
C VAL A 37 43.16 -16.36 -22.99
N GLU A 38 43.89 -17.10 -23.82
CA GLU A 38 43.56 -17.16 -25.25
C GLU A 38 42.14 -17.68 -25.36
N ALA A 39 41.23 -16.83 -25.83
CA ALA A 39 39.89 -17.25 -26.16
C ALA A 39 39.99 -18.26 -27.30
N VAL A 40 39.81 -19.55 -26.99
CA VAL A 40 39.56 -20.57 -28.00
C VAL A 40 38.23 -20.21 -28.63
N VAL A 41 38.27 -19.58 -29.82
CA VAL A 41 37.11 -19.40 -30.67
C VAL A 41 36.69 -20.80 -31.09
N PRO A 42 35.52 -21.32 -30.67
CA PRO A 42 35.07 -22.61 -31.17
C PRO A 42 34.87 -22.51 -32.69
N GLU A 43 35.45 -23.45 -33.43
CA GLU A 43 35.21 -23.57 -34.86
C GLU A 43 33.70 -23.66 -35.13
N PRO A 44 33.17 -22.97 -36.17
CA PRO A 44 31.77 -23.08 -36.52
C PRO A 44 31.44 -24.52 -36.88
N ILE A 45 30.56 -25.14 -36.10
CA ILE A 45 29.99 -26.46 -36.43
C ILE A 45 29.22 -26.31 -37.74
N THR A 46 29.81 -26.80 -38.84
CA THR A 46 29.11 -26.94 -40.11
C THR A 46 28.28 -28.22 -40.05
N LEU A 47 26.99 -28.08 -39.74
CA LEU A 47 26.04 -29.17 -39.84
C LEU A 47 25.86 -29.55 -41.33
N LYS A 48 26.50 -30.62 -41.79
CA LYS A 48 26.11 -31.28 -43.04
C LYS A 48 24.80 -32.02 -42.79
N VAL A 49 23.70 -31.39 -43.18
CA VAL A 49 22.39 -32.03 -43.22
C VAL A 49 22.39 -32.95 -44.45
N THR A 50 22.55 -34.25 -44.23
CA THR A 50 22.24 -35.27 -45.25
C THR A 50 20.72 -35.47 -45.27
N GLY A 51 20.01 -34.46 -45.79
CA GLY A 51 18.59 -34.52 -46.06
C GLY A 51 18.39 -34.95 -47.50
N SER A 52 17.92 -36.18 -47.71
CA SER A 52 17.17 -36.54 -48.91
C SER A 52 15.96 -35.61 -48.98
N THR A 53 16.00 -34.58 -49.84
CA THR A 53 14.82 -33.79 -50.15
C THR A 53 13.91 -34.62 -51.02
N SER A 54 12.61 -34.61 -50.74
CA SER A 54 11.68 -34.36 -51.85
C SER A 54 10.34 -33.86 -51.34
N LYS A 55 10.27 -32.55 -51.11
CA LYS A 55 9.08 -31.75 -51.47
C LYS A 55 9.57 -30.44 -52.06
N THR A 56 9.11 -30.13 -53.26
CA THR A 56 9.39 -28.87 -53.94
C THR A 56 8.66 -27.71 -53.26
N ASN A 57 9.17 -26.48 -53.41
CA ASN A 57 8.52 -25.28 -52.86
C ASN A 57 7.05 -25.13 -53.32
N LYS A 58 6.69 -25.71 -54.47
CA LYS A 58 5.32 -25.73 -54.99
C LYS A 58 4.41 -26.69 -54.19
N GLU A 59 4.92 -27.85 -53.80
CA GLU A 59 4.20 -28.81 -52.94
C GLU A 59 4.01 -28.28 -51.52
N ILE A 60 5.01 -27.56 -50.98
CA ILE A 60 4.91 -26.88 -49.68
C ILE A 60 3.83 -25.78 -49.73
N LEU A 61 3.75 -25.02 -50.84
CA LEU A 61 2.75 -23.97 -51.01
C LEU A 61 1.32 -24.53 -51.18
N GLU A 62 1.16 -25.69 -51.82
CA GLU A 62 -0.13 -26.38 -51.92
C GLU A 62 -0.59 -26.99 -50.58
N GLU A 63 0.35 -27.49 -49.77
CA GLU A 63 0.07 -28.01 -48.43
C GLU A 63 -0.34 -26.88 -47.47
N LEU A 64 0.35 -25.73 -47.51
CA LEU A 64 0.01 -24.51 -46.76
C LEU A 64 -1.33 -23.89 -47.17
N ASN A 65 -1.78 -24.10 -48.41
CA ASN A 65 -3.06 -23.59 -48.89
C ASN A 65 -4.22 -24.57 -48.65
N ARG A 66 -3.95 -25.89 -48.54
CA ARG A 66 -4.98 -26.90 -48.20
C ARG A 66 -5.48 -26.78 -46.76
N ASP A 67 -4.66 -26.28 -45.83
CA ASP A 67 -5.01 -26.17 -44.42
C ASP A 67 -5.57 -24.80 -43.98
N LYS A 68 -5.91 -23.92 -44.93
CA LYS A 68 -6.59 -22.63 -44.66
C LYS A 68 -8.09 -22.79 -44.37
N SER A 69 -8.49 -23.84 -43.66
CA SER A 69 -9.74 -23.74 -42.90
C SER A 69 -9.39 -23.01 -41.60
N ILE A 70 -9.78 -21.74 -41.52
CA ILE A 70 -9.77 -21.04 -40.23
C ILE A 70 -10.70 -21.83 -39.32
N LYS A 71 -10.14 -22.68 -38.44
CA LYS A 71 -10.89 -23.30 -37.36
C LYS A 71 -11.21 -22.21 -36.35
N PHE A 72 -12.29 -21.46 -36.60
CA PHE A 72 -12.88 -20.62 -35.59
C PHE A 72 -13.19 -21.53 -34.40
N SER A 73 -12.54 -21.28 -33.28
CA SER A 73 -12.87 -22.01 -32.07
C SER A 73 -14.35 -21.75 -31.77
N ASN A 74 -15.13 -22.79 -31.47
CA ASN A 74 -16.54 -22.68 -31.04
C ASN A 74 -16.69 -22.02 -29.65
N HIS A 75 -15.69 -21.25 -29.19
CA HIS A 75 -15.80 -20.39 -28.03
C HIS A 75 -16.88 -19.35 -28.30
N LYS A 76 -18.11 -19.66 -27.91
CA LYS A 76 -19.10 -18.64 -27.62
C LYS A 76 -18.44 -17.75 -26.56
N ALA A 77 -18.34 -16.45 -26.84
CA ALA A 77 -17.99 -15.48 -25.81
C ALA A 77 -18.88 -15.79 -24.59
N PRO A 78 -18.30 -15.86 -23.37
CA PRO A 78 -19.12 -16.09 -22.19
C PRO A 78 -20.26 -15.08 -22.21
N VAL A 79 -21.49 -15.55 -22.02
CA VAL A 79 -22.68 -14.71 -22.02
C VAL A 79 -22.44 -13.62 -20.98
N TYR A 80 -22.15 -12.41 -21.45
CA TYR A 80 -22.06 -11.25 -20.59
C TYR A 80 -23.49 -10.94 -20.19
N TYR A 81 -23.88 -11.42 -19.00
CA TYR A 81 -25.04 -10.89 -18.33
C TYR A 81 -24.72 -9.43 -17.97
N GLU A 82 -25.10 -8.51 -18.86
CA GLU A 82 -25.36 -7.14 -18.46
C GLU A 82 -26.53 -7.20 -17.48
N HIS A 83 -26.23 -7.27 -16.19
CA HIS A 83 -27.14 -6.74 -15.19
C HIS A 83 -27.29 -5.25 -15.50
N LYS A 84 -28.25 -4.92 -16.37
CA LYS A 84 -28.80 -3.58 -16.45
C LYS A 84 -29.45 -3.35 -15.08
N GLU A 85 -28.75 -2.60 -14.24
CA GLU A 85 -29.37 -2.01 -13.05
C GLU A 85 -30.63 -1.30 -13.52
N ASP A 86 -31.75 -1.62 -12.89
CA ASP A 86 -33.06 -1.05 -13.19
C ASP A 86 -32.96 0.47 -13.11
N SER A 87 -32.96 1.13 -14.27
CA SER A 87 -32.74 2.58 -14.45
C SER A 87 -33.72 3.46 -13.65
N SER A 88 -34.75 2.84 -13.05
CA SER A 88 -35.78 3.45 -12.23
C SER A 88 -35.40 3.59 -10.74
N LYS A 89 -34.37 2.88 -10.24
CA LYS A 89 -33.95 2.99 -8.83
C LYS A 89 -32.95 4.14 -8.65
N VAL A 90 -33.38 5.17 -7.91
CA VAL A 90 -32.46 6.17 -7.35
C VAL A 90 -31.56 5.47 -6.34
N ALA A 91 -30.30 5.26 -6.71
CA ALA A 91 -29.31 4.69 -5.80
C ALA A 91 -29.12 5.61 -4.58
N LYS A 92 -29.16 5.04 -3.39
CA LYS A 92 -28.91 5.80 -2.17
C LYS A 92 -27.42 6.16 -2.05
N VAL A 93 -27.10 7.14 -1.22
CA VAL A 93 -25.72 7.53 -0.93
C VAL A 93 -24.88 6.31 -0.53
N GLY A 94 -23.71 6.18 -1.15
CA GLY A 94 -22.75 5.09 -0.99
C GLY A 94 -23.03 3.83 -1.82
N GLU A 95 -24.24 3.66 -2.37
CA GLU A 95 -24.59 2.48 -3.15
C GLU A 95 -23.93 2.49 -4.55
N ILE A 96 -23.97 1.33 -5.20
CA ILE A 96 -23.50 1.20 -6.58
C ILE A 96 -24.51 1.90 -7.48
N PHE A 97 -24.00 2.75 -8.38
CA PHE A 97 -24.81 3.43 -9.39
C PHE A 97 -24.10 3.41 -10.73
N ASN A 98 -24.78 2.95 -11.78
CA ASN A 98 -24.21 2.77 -13.12
C ASN A 98 -22.92 1.94 -13.08
N GLY A 99 -22.90 0.89 -12.26
CA GLY A 99 -21.74 0.02 -12.06
C GLY A 99 -20.52 0.67 -11.40
N LYS A 100 -20.64 1.91 -10.90
CA LYS A 100 -19.59 2.61 -10.15
C LYS A 100 -19.95 2.71 -8.67
N VAL A 101 -18.93 2.84 -7.83
CA VAL A 101 -19.08 3.04 -6.38
C VAL A 101 -18.07 4.10 -5.93
N THR A 102 -18.50 4.98 -5.04
CA THR A 102 -17.65 6.00 -4.41
C THR A 102 -16.76 5.38 -3.33
N ALA A 103 -15.52 5.83 -3.21
CA ALA A 103 -14.58 5.36 -2.19
C ALA A 103 -14.91 5.90 -0.81
N PHE A 104 -15.39 7.14 -0.74
CA PHE A 104 -15.68 7.84 0.50
C PHE A 104 -17.06 8.48 0.51
N LEU A 105 -17.62 8.58 1.71
CA LEU A 105 -18.82 9.34 2.02
C LEU A 105 -18.38 10.63 2.71
N HIS A 106 -18.81 11.77 2.20
CA HIS A 106 -18.49 13.08 2.75
C HIS A 106 -19.67 13.65 3.52
N THR A 107 -19.38 14.28 4.65
CA THR A 107 -20.32 15.16 5.36
C THR A 107 -19.59 16.42 5.81
N THR A 108 -20.35 17.36 6.38
CA THR A 108 -19.81 18.62 6.90
C THR A 108 -18.82 18.37 8.04
N TYR A 109 -17.90 19.32 8.22
CA TYR A 109 -16.93 19.27 9.30
C TYR A 109 -17.59 19.07 10.67
N MET A 110 -17.03 18.17 11.48
CA MET A 110 -17.39 17.96 12.87
C MET A 110 -16.13 17.77 13.72
N GLU A 111 -16.21 18.16 14.98
CA GLU A 111 -15.15 17.91 15.95
C GLU A 111 -14.98 16.41 16.23
N GLN A 112 -13.75 16.02 16.58
CA GLN A 112 -13.35 14.64 16.81
C GLN A 112 -14.27 13.90 17.80
N ASN A 113 -14.56 14.51 18.95
CA ASN A 113 -15.38 13.90 19.99
C ASN A 113 -16.81 13.62 19.50
N LYS A 114 -17.36 14.52 18.66
CA LYS A 114 -18.70 14.33 18.09
C LYS A 114 -18.73 13.17 17.09
N VAL A 115 -17.71 13.04 16.25
CA VAL A 115 -17.60 11.92 15.30
C VAL A 115 -17.48 10.58 16.06
N ILE A 116 -16.64 10.54 17.10
CA ILE A 116 -16.48 9.37 17.96
C ILE A 116 -17.81 8.97 18.62
N ASP A 117 -18.52 9.93 19.21
CA ASP A 117 -19.82 9.70 19.86
C ASP A 117 -20.88 9.15 18.87
N ILE A 118 -20.95 9.70 17.66
CA ILE A 118 -21.85 9.21 16.59
C ILE A 118 -21.53 7.75 16.25
N LEU A 119 -20.25 7.42 16.04
CA LEU A 119 -19.81 6.07 15.71
C LEU A 119 -20.10 5.08 16.84
N GLN A 120 -19.82 5.45 18.09
CA GLN A 120 -20.08 4.60 19.26
C GLN A 120 -21.58 4.35 19.46
N LYS A 121 -22.42 5.38 19.34
CA LYS A 121 -23.89 5.25 19.40
C LYS A 121 -24.46 4.38 18.28
N ALA A 122 -23.78 4.36 17.13
CA ALA A 122 -24.12 3.49 16.00
C ALA A 122 -23.62 2.04 16.17
N GLY A 123 -22.98 1.70 17.29
CA GLY A 123 -22.52 0.35 17.61
C GLY A 123 -21.12 0.01 17.09
N PHE A 124 -20.32 1.01 16.71
CA PHE A 124 -18.92 0.80 16.31
C PHE A 124 -17.95 0.95 17.49
N GLU A 125 -16.94 0.09 17.51
CA GLU A 125 -15.79 0.19 18.40
C GLU A 125 -14.74 1.13 17.78
N ILE A 126 -14.23 2.07 18.57
CA ILE A 126 -13.12 2.94 18.16
C ILE A 126 -11.80 2.30 18.59
N LEU A 127 -10.96 1.98 17.61
CA LEU A 127 -9.64 1.37 17.86
C LEU A 127 -8.56 2.44 18.08
N ALA A 128 -8.62 3.53 17.32
CA ALA A 128 -7.62 4.59 17.39
C ALA A 128 -8.17 5.93 16.95
N SER A 129 -7.59 6.99 17.48
CA SER A 129 -7.70 8.33 16.94
C SER A 129 -6.35 9.03 16.97
N LEU A 130 -5.89 9.53 15.81
CA LEU A 130 -4.53 10.05 15.66
C LEU A 130 -4.51 11.31 14.78
N PRO A 131 -3.89 12.42 15.24
CA PRO A 131 -3.55 13.53 14.35
C PRO A 131 -2.46 13.11 13.36
N ILE A 132 -2.72 13.28 12.07
CA ILE A 132 -1.85 12.82 10.99
C ILE A 132 -0.66 13.76 10.75
N ASP A 133 -0.85 15.04 11.04
CA ASP A 133 0.17 16.05 10.89
C ASP A 133 0.32 16.90 12.15
N LYS A 134 1.50 17.49 12.33
CA LYS A 134 1.84 18.30 13.51
C LYS A 134 0.93 19.52 13.69
N LYS A 135 0.33 20.05 12.62
CA LYS A 135 -0.59 21.20 12.68
C LYS A 135 -2.02 20.77 12.98
N GLY A 136 -2.31 19.47 13.02
CA GLY A 136 -3.64 18.93 13.33
C GLY A 136 -4.68 19.22 12.25
N PHE A 137 -4.28 19.40 10.99
CA PHE A 137 -5.20 19.64 9.88
C PHE A 137 -5.99 18.41 9.49
N ALA A 138 -5.43 17.22 9.69
CA ALA A 138 -6.16 15.98 9.53
C ALA A 138 -6.05 15.10 10.78
N THR A 139 -7.18 14.54 11.20
CA THR A 139 -7.25 13.50 12.23
C THR A 139 -7.85 12.25 11.61
N SER A 140 -7.20 11.11 11.82
CA SER A 140 -7.75 9.82 11.44
C SER A 140 -8.37 9.13 12.65
N ILE A 141 -9.53 8.52 12.43
CA ILE A 141 -10.20 7.66 13.39
C ILE A 141 -10.35 6.29 12.73
N VAL A 142 -9.92 5.24 13.42
CA VAL A 142 -10.06 3.85 12.98
C VAL A 142 -11.12 3.19 13.83
N PHE A 143 -12.10 2.55 13.18
CA PHE A 143 -13.23 1.93 13.85
C PHE A 143 -13.60 0.60 13.21
N THR A 144 -14.32 -0.24 13.97
CA THR A 144 -14.75 -1.57 13.55
C THR A 144 -16.01 -2.00 14.28
N ASN A 145 -16.51 -3.21 14.00
CA ASN A 145 -17.49 -3.92 14.82
C ASN A 145 -17.22 -5.44 14.75
N ASP A 146 -17.87 -6.21 15.62
CA ASP A 146 -17.66 -7.66 15.71
C ASP A 146 -17.95 -8.40 14.39
N GLU A 147 -18.92 -7.95 13.60
CA GLU A 147 -19.26 -8.57 12.33
C GLU A 147 -18.16 -8.39 11.28
N ILE A 148 -17.58 -7.18 11.18
CA ILE A 148 -16.46 -6.86 10.30
C ILE A 148 -15.21 -7.65 10.73
N LEU A 149 -14.94 -7.73 12.03
CA LEU A 149 -13.82 -8.51 12.56
C LEU A 149 -13.95 -9.99 12.20
N LYS A 150 -15.13 -10.59 12.45
CA LYS A 150 -15.42 -12.00 12.14
C LYS A 150 -15.25 -12.31 10.65
N ALA A 151 -15.75 -11.43 9.77
CA ALA A 151 -15.58 -11.60 8.33
C ALA A 151 -14.10 -11.57 7.91
N SER A 152 -13.28 -10.75 8.58
CA SER A 152 -11.89 -10.49 8.22
C SER A 152 -10.88 -11.49 8.76
N THR A 153 -11.33 -12.56 9.43
CA THR A 153 -10.46 -13.61 10.01
C THR A 153 -9.83 -14.53 8.97
N LYS A 154 -10.31 -14.48 7.73
CA LYS A 154 -9.79 -15.27 6.60
C LYS A 154 -8.38 -14.84 6.23
N ILE A 155 -7.61 -15.79 5.70
CA ILE A 155 -6.21 -15.59 5.30
C ILE A 155 -6.09 -14.39 4.37
N ASN A 156 -5.14 -13.49 4.66
CA ASN A 156 -4.90 -12.25 3.92
C ASN A 156 -6.10 -11.30 3.87
N ARG A 157 -7.14 -11.44 4.70
CA ARG A 157 -8.31 -10.51 4.72
C ARG A 157 -8.32 -9.57 5.91
N GLY A 158 -7.37 -9.70 6.83
CA GLY A 158 -7.30 -8.88 8.04
C GLY A 158 -7.23 -7.37 7.79
N PHE A 159 -6.79 -6.90 6.61
CA PHE A 159 -6.82 -5.46 6.27
C PHE A 159 -8.23 -4.88 6.08
N ALA A 160 -9.23 -5.72 5.83
CA ALA A 160 -10.64 -5.33 5.72
C ALA A 160 -11.32 -5.13 7.10
N SER A 161 -10.64 -5.51 8.18
CA SER A 161 -11.19 -5.53 9.54
C SER A 161 -11.48 -4.17 10.15
N THR A 162 -11.01 -3.09 9.51
CA THR A 162 -11.14 -1.73 10.04
C THR A 162 -11.61 -0.77 8.96
N LEU A 163 -12.58 0.07 9.31
CA LEU A 163 -13.01 1.23 8.54
C LEU A 163 -12.37 2.50 9.12
N ARG A 164 -12.41 3.58 8.35
CA ARG A 164 -11.72 4.83 8.69
C ARG A 164 -12.60 6.05 8.49
N VAL A 165 -12.41 7.02 9.37
CA VAL A 165 -12.90 8.39 9.21
C VAL A 165 -11.71 9.34 9.21
N THR A 166 -11.72 10.29 8.28
CA THR A 166 -10.81 11.42 8.25
C THR A 166 -11.58 12.69 8.59
N ILE A 167 -11.13 13.41 9.61
CA ILE A 167 -11.59 14.76 9.91
C ILE A 167 -10.59 15.72 9.30
N ASP A 168 -10.97 16.37 8.21
CA ASP A 168 -10.15 17.30 7.46
C ASP A 168 -10.54 18.74 7.82
N LYS A 169 -9.78 19.34 8.75
CA LYS A 169 -9.95 20.74 9.15
C LYS A 169 -9.60 21.71 8.02
N LYS A 170 -8.69 21.33 7.12
CA LYS A 170 -8.22 22.20 6.04
C LYS A 170 -9.31 22.39 4.99
N ASN A 171 -9.98 21.31 4.59
CA ASN A 171 -11.06 21.33 3.61
C ASN A 171 -12.46 21.42 4.26
N ARG A 172 -12.52 21.49 5.59
CA ARG A 172 -13.76 21.61 6.37
C ARG A 172 -14.76 20.49 6.06
N LEU A 173 -14.29 19.24 6.05
CA LEU A 173 -15.13 18.06 5.80
C LEU A 173 -14.77 16.88 6.70
N VAL A 174 -15.70 15.93 6.79
CA VAL A 174 -15.46 14.58 7.32
C VAL A 174 -15.61 13.58 6.19
N SER A 175 -14.60 12.73 5.99
CA SER A 175 -14.57 11.69 4.95
C SER A 175 -14.56 10.31 5.59
N ILE A 176 -15.56 9.49 5.28
CA ILE A 176 -15.78 8.16 5.85
C ILE A 176 -15.56 7.13 4.74
N THR A 177 -14.79 6.08 4.99
CA THR A 177 -14.63 4.99 4.02
C THR A 177 -15.98 4.35 3.71
N ASN A 178 -16.35 4.26 2.43
CA ASN A 178 -17.56 3.57 2.00
C ASN A 178 -17.37 2.04 2.19
N PRO A 179 -18.19 1.36 3.02
CA PRO A 179 -18.05 -0.06 3.26
C PRO A 179 -18.15 -0.91 1.98
N ILE A 180 -19.00 -0.53 1.01
CA ILE A 180 -19.14 -1.27 -0.26
C ILE A 180 -17.85 -1.22 -1.07
N PHE A 181 -17.19 -0.06 -1.11
CA PHE A 181 -15.91 0.09 -1.80
C PHE A 181 -14.80 -0.64 -1.05
N PHE A 182 -14.64 -0.29 0.24
CA PHE A 182 -13.51 -0.74 1.04
C PHE A 182 -13.54 -2.25 1.28
N MET A 183 -14.70 -2.80 1.66
CA MET A 183 -14.80 -4.23 1.90
C MET A 183 -14.63 -5.03 0.60
N ASN A 184 -15.13 -4.58 -0.55
CA ASN A 184 -14.89 -5.28 -1.82
C ASN A 184 -13.41 -5.26 -2.21
N ALA A 185 -12.75 -4.10 -2.06
CA ALA A 185 -11.34 -3.97 -2.37
C ALA A 185 -10.41 -4.79 -1.45
N PHE A 186 -10.81 -5.11 -0.22
CA PHE A 186 -9.92 -5.78 0.75
C PHE A 186 -10.36 -7.22 1.09
N MET A 187 -11.65 -7.53 0.98
CA MET A 187 -12.16 -8.90 1.14
C MET A 187 -12.02 -9.74 -0.13
N GLN A 188 -11.86 -9.12 -1.31
CA GLN A 188 -11.63 -9.81 -2.57
C GLN A 188 -12.75 -10.83 -2.88
N ASP A 189 -12.40 -12.10 -3.13
CA ASP A 189 -13.34 -13.20 -3.31
C ASP A 189 -14.27 -13.43 -2.12
N ASP A 190 -13.86 -13.02 -0.93
CA ASP A 190 -14.59 -13.21 0.33
C ASP A 190 -15.55 -12.05 0.64
N TYR A 191 -15.79 -11.15 -0.33
CA TYR A 191 -16.64 -9.99 -0.15
C TYR A 191 -18.08 -10.38 0.20
N ASP A 192 -18.52 -9.98 1.40
CA ASP A 192 -19.90 -10.08 1.83
C ASP A 192 -20.68 -8.80 1.53
N LYS A 193 -21.48 -8.85 0.46
CA LYS A 193 -22.35 -7.74 0.04
C LYS A 193 -23.40 -7.37 1.11
N LYS A 194 -23.94 -8.34 1.85
CA LYS A 194 -24.98 -8.09 2.85
C LYS A 194 -24.41 -7.31 4.03
N LEU A 195 -23.23 -7.74 4.51
CA LEU A 195 -22.50 -7.05 5.57
C LEU A 195 -22.15 -5.61 5.14
N ALA A 196 -21.59 -5.42 3.94
CA ALA A 196 -21.25 -4.08 3.45
C ALA A 196 -22.47 -3.14 3.33
N LEU A 197 -23.60 -3.64 2.84
CA LEU A 197 -24.84 -2.86 2.75
C LEU A 197 -25.43 -2.52 4.13
N ARG A 198 -25.38 -3.46 5.08
CA ARG A 198 -25.82 -3.22 6.47
C ARG A 198 -24.96 -2.15 7.13
N THR A 199 -23.63 -2.28 7.05
CA THR A 199 -22.69 -1.30 7.59
C THR A 199 -22.88 0.08 6.96
N LEU A 200 -23.10 0.15 5.63
CA LEU A 200 -23.41 1.40 4.96
C LEU A 200 -24.72 1.99 5.47
N SER A 201 -25.76 1.18 5.69
CA SER A 201 -27.02 1.66 6.24
C SER A 201 -26.84 2.25 7.63
N THR A 202 -26.15 1.55 8.53
CA THR A 202 -25.84 2.06 9.87
C THR A 202 -25.12 3.42 9.82
N LEU A 203 -24.15 3.59 8.91
CA LEU A 203 -23.47 4.88 8.73
C LEU A 203 -24.41 5.97 8.19
N ARG A 204 -25.31 5.64 7.26
CA ARG A 204 -26.33 6.58 6.75
C ARG A 204 -27.30 7.04 7.82
N ASP A 205 -27.70 6.12 8.69
CA ASP A 205 -28.66 6.40 9.76
C ASP A 205 -27.99 7.23 10.88
N ALA A 206 -26.68 7.02 11.10
CA ALA A 206 -25.90 7.73 12.12
C ALA A 206 -25.47 9.15 11.70
N PHE A 207 -25.08 9.33 10.44
CA PHE A 207 -24.54 10.60 9.93
C PHE A 207 -25.55 11.34 9.05
N LYS A 208 -25.76 12.62 9.38
CA LYS A 208 -26.61 13.51 8.57
C LYS A 208 -25.87 14.01 7.32
N ASP A 209 -26.64 14.29 6.28
CA ASP A 209 -26.19 14.95 5.05
C ASP A 209 -25.00 14.27 4.35
N LEU A 210 -24.91 12.94 4.45
CA LEU A 210 -23.89 12.20 3.72
C LEU A 210 -24.06 12.38 2.21
N LYS A 211 -22.94 12.56 1.52
CA LYS A 211 -22.84 12.70 0.07
C LYS A 211 -21.77 11.75 -0.45
N ASN A 212 -21.92 11.32 -1.70
CA ASN A 212 -20.86 10.59 -2.38
C ASN A 212 -19.68 11.54 -2.65
N SER A 213 -18.46 11.08 -2.40
CA SER A 213 -17.27 11.77 -2.92
C SER A 213 -17.19 11.61 -4.45
N ASP A 214 -16.44 12.52 -5.09
CA ASP A 214 -16.13 12.45 -6.52
C ASP A 214 -15.19 11.28 -6.87
N GLU A 215 -14.64 10.63 -5.86
CA GLU A 215 -13.70 9.53 -5.97
C GLU A 215 -14.43 8.21 -6.22
N GLN A 216 -14.66 7.89 -7.50
CA GLN A 216 -15.45 6.72 -7.89
C GLN A 216 -14.65 5.76 -8.77
N LEU A 217 -14.83 4.45 -8.53
CA LEU A 217 -14.30 3.39 -9.39
C LEU A 217 -15.42 2.46 -9.84
N LYS A 218 -15.18 1.70 -10.93
CA LYS A 218 -16.09 0.62 -11.33
C LYS A 218 -16.09 -0.45 -10.24
N PHE A 219 -17.25 -0.85 -9.74
CA PHE A 219 -17.35 -1.85 -8.67
C PHE A 219 -16.66 -3.17 -9.05
N ARG A 220 -16.80 -3.59 -10.31
CA ARG A 220 -16.19 -4.83 -10.85
C ARG A 220 -14.66 -4.82 -10.87
N ILE A 221 -14.00 -3.65 -10.81
CA ILE A 221 -12.53 -3.58 -10.85
C ILE A 221 -11.90 -3.69 -9.47
N LEU A 222 -12.65 -3.47 -8.38
CA LEU A 222 -12.07 -3.39 -7.02
C LEU A 222 -11.34 -4.67 -6.61
N LYS A 223 -11.94 -5.84 -6.88
CA LYS A 223 -11.31 -7.15 -6.66
C LYS A 223 -10.01 -7.37 -7.45
N ARG A 224 -9.83 -6.71 -8.57
CA ARG A 224 -8.61 -6.82 -9.40
C ARG A 224 -7.89 -5.50 -9.54
N TYR A 225 -8.09 -4.60 -8.58
CA TYR A 225 -7.59 -3.25 -8.68
C TYR A 225 -6.08 -3.29 -8.78
N GLN A 226 -5.57 -2.50 -9.72
CA GLN A 226 -4.16 -2.28 -9.96
C GLN A 226 -4.07 -0.84 -10.42
N PHE A 227 -3.24 -0.03 -9.77
CA PHE A 227 -3.16 1.40 -10.09
C PHE A 227 -2.74 1.61 -11.56
N MET A 228 -1.66 0.95 -11.97
CA MET A 228 -1.23 0.88 -13.36
C MET A 228 -0.74 -0.52 -13.69
N LYS A 229 -0.74 -0.89 -14.96
CA LYS A 229 -0.16 -2.15 -15.42
C LYS A 229 1.29 -2.28 -14.93
N GLY A 230 1.59 -3.39 -14.26
CA GLY A 230 2.90 -3.67 -13.70
C GLY A 230 3.10 -3.20 -12.25
N LEU A 231 2.12 -2.52 -11.65
CA LEU A 231 2.16 -2.19 -10.22
C LEU A 231 1.50 -3.29 -9.35
N PRO A 232 1.76 -3.32 -8.04
CA PRO A 232 1.21 -4.34 -7.15
C PRO A 232 -0.32 -4.33 -7.09
N LYS A 233 -0.90 -5.52 -6.91
CA LYS A 233 -2.31 -5.78 -6.59
C LYS A 233 -2.47 -6.13 -5.10
N TYR A 234 -3.70 -6.40 -4.68
CA TYR A 234 -4.01 -6.77 -3.30
C TYR A 234 -3.19 -7.98 -2.80
N MET A 235 -3.08 -9.03 -3.62
CA MET A 235 -2.39 -10.27 -3.24
C MET A 235 -0.86 -10.16 -3.33
N ASP A 236 -0.32 -9.08 -3.90
CA ASP A 236 1.12 -8.80 -3.98
C ASP A 236 1.60 -8.13 -2.68
N MET A 237 1.21 -8.69 -1.53
CA MET A 237 1.57 -8.17 -0.21
C MET A 237 3.06 -8.32 0.04
N THR A 238 3.63 -7.41 0.82
CA THR A 238 5.03 -7.49 1.24
C THR A 238 5.11 -8.12 2.63
N THR A 239 5.84 -9.23 2.75
CA THR A 239 6.22 -9.79 4.05
C THR A 239 7.48 -9.07 4.54
N ILE A 240 7.34 -8.34 5.65
CA ILE A 240 8.42 -7.56 6.28
C ILE A 240 9.33 -8.46 7.11
N LYS A 241 8.73 -9.34 7.91
CA LYS A 241 9.44 -10.21 8.84
C LYS A 241 8.67 -11.51 9.02
N LYS A 242 9.40 -12.59 9.28
CA LYS A 242 8.84 -13.88 9.72
C LYS A 242 9.38 -14.21 11.10
N GLY A 243 8.58 -14.87 11.93
CA GLY A 243 8.97 -15.29 13.27
C GLY A 243 7.81 -15.82 14.10
N ASN A 244 8.08 -16.10 15.37
CA ASN A 244 7.03 -16.47 16.30
C ASN A 244 6.08 -15.27 16.56
N MET A 245 4.77 -15.50 16.50
CA MET A 245 3.76 -14.45 16.64
C MET A 245 3.84 -13.71 17.96
N HIS A 246 4.10 -14.41 19.07
CA HIS A 246 4.26 -13.79 20.39
C HIS A 246 5.43 -12.80 20.39
N THR A 247 6.59 -13.21 19.89
CA THR A 247 7.78 -12.36 19.79
C THR A 247 7.56 -11.16 18.86
N LEU A 248 6.86 -11.35 17.73
CA LEU A 248 6.54 -10.27 16.80
C LEU A 248 5.63 -9.22 17.44
N LEU A 249 4.58 -9.66 18.15
CA LEU A 249 3.66 -8.77 18.87
C LEU A 249 4.36 -8.04 20.01
N GLN A 250 5.24 -8.72 20.75
CA GLN A 250 6.05 -8.09 21.80
C GLN A 250 6.92 -6.96 21.23
N LYS A 251 7.67 -7.21 20.15
CA LYS A 251 8.47 -6.16 19.48
C LYS A 251 7.61 -4.98 19.01
N ALA A 252 6.43 -5.27 18.46
CA ALA A 252 5.50 -4.24 18.03
C ALA A 252 5.09 -3.32 19.20
N ARG A 253 4.75 -3.91 20.36
CA ARG A 253 4.37 -3.17 21.58
C ARG A 253 5.54 -2.36 22.13
N GLU A 254 6.75 -2.92 22.17
CA GLU A 254 7.98 -2.24 22.66
C GLU A 254 8.39 -1.04 21.80
N SER A 255 8.01 -1.02 20.51
CA SER A 255 8.36 0.08 19.59
C SER A 255 7.75 1.44 19.94
N ASN A 256 6.68 1.47 20.76
CA ASN A 256 5.85 2.66 21.02
C ASN A 256 5.32 3.34 19.73
N LYS A 257 5.26 2.61 18.61
CA LYS A 257 4.68 3.08 17.34
C LYS A 257 3.30 2.52 17.06
N VAL A 258 2.88 1.48 17.77
CA VAL A 258 1.56 0.88 17.63
C VAL A 258 0.52 1.77 18.30
N VAL A 259 -0.50 2.17 17.54
CA VAL A 259 -1.61 3.03 17.99
C VAL A 259 -2.81 2.20 18.41
N TYR A 260 -3.01 1.05 17.77
CA TYR A 260 -3.98 0.05 18.17
C TYR A 260 -3.50 -1.34 17.79
N GLU A 261 -3.98 -2.33 18.54
CA GLU A 261 -3.77 -3.74 18.28
C GLU A 261 -5.13 -4.43 18.45
N LYS A 262 -5.55 -5.22 17.47
CA LYS A 262 -6.80 -5.97 17.51
C LYS A 262 -6.58 -7.39 17.00
N ALA A 263 -6.80 -8.36 17.88
CA ALA A 263 -6.80 -9.77 17.51
C ALA A 263 -8.03 -10.07 16.62
N LEU A 264 -7.80 -10.80 15.53
CA LEU A 264 -8.85 -11.28 14.61
C LEU A 264 -9.15 -12.76 14.87
N SER A 265 -8.09 -13.55 15.02
CA SER A 265 -8.12 -14.96 15.39
C SER A 265 -6.90 -15.30 16.25
N VAL A 266 -6.75 -16.56 16.64
CA VAL A 266 -5.57 -17.04 17.39
C VAL A 266 -4.27 -16.75 16.63
N ASP A 267 -4.29 -16.88 15.31
CA ASP A 267 -3.11 -16.75 14.45
C ASP A 267 -3.10 -15.47 13.61
N SER A 268 -3.97 -14.51 13.89
CA SER A 268 -4.11 -13.29 13.09
C SER A 268 -4.43 -12.07 13.97
N THR A 269 -3.60 -11.04 13.85
CA THR A 269 -3.76 -9.76 14.57
C THR A 269 -3.47 -8.60 13.64
N ILE A 270 -4.35 -7.61 13.63
CA ILE A 270 -4.15 -6.36 12.90
C ILE A 270 -3.64 -5.29 13.87
N ILE A 271 -2.60 -4.56 13.46
CA ILE A 271 -2.08 -3.42 14.21
C ILE A 271 -2.07 -2.16 13.35
N GLY A 272 -2.29 -1.01 13.99
CA GLY A 272 -2.13 0.29 13.36
C GLY A 272 -0.80 0.93 13.76
N VAL A 273 0.07 1.18 12.80
CA VAL A 273 1.40 1.76 13.05
C VAL A 273 1.45 3.25 12.72
N LYS A 274 1.95 4.04 13.67
CA LYS A 274 2.31 5.44 13.46
C LYS A 274 3.65 5.53 12.73
N LEU A 275 3.59 5.95 11.48
CA LEU A 275 4.78 6.19 10.66
C LEU A 275 5.59 7.41 11.15
N GLY A 276 6.84 7.49 10.68
CA GLY A 276 7.71 8.64 10.94
C GLY A 276 7.13 9.94 10.38
N SER A 277 7.34 11.05 11.10
CA SER A 277 6.81 12.37 10.71
C SER A 277 7.33 12.89 9.36
N ARG A 278 8.43 12.35 8.85
CA ARG A 278 8.94 12.64 7.49
C ARG A 278 8.16 11.87 6.44
N THR A 279 7.83 10.62 6.74
CA THR A 279 7.05 9.73 5.89
C THR A 279 5.65 10.29 5.71
N THR A 280 4.93 10.64 6.78
CA THR A 280 3.53 11.11 6.71
C THR A 280 3.30 12.43 5.94
N LYS A 281 4.36 13.16 5.57
CA LYS A 281 4.26 14.42 4.81
C LYS A 281 3.61 14.26 3.44
N PHE A 282 3.56 13.06 2.89
CA PHE A 282 2.98 12.81 1.57
C PHE A 282 1.49 13.21 1.50
N VAL A 283 0.74 13.09 2.60
CA VAL A 283 -0.67 13.53 2.71
C VAL A 283 -0.81 15.00 2.33
N LYS A 284 0.17 15.85 2.68
CA LYS A 284 0.17 17.27 2.32
C LYS A 284 0.24 17.52 0.81
N LYS A 285 0.86 16.58 0.07
CA LYS A 285 1.06 16.66 -1.38
C LYS A 285 -0.13 16.13 -2.16
N ILE A 286 -0.80 15.08 -1.66
CA ILE A 286 -1.88 14.39 -2.38
C ILE A 286 -3.29 14.72 -1.88
N GLY A 287 -3.43 15.36 -0.71
CA GLY A 287 -4.71 15.79 -0.16
C GLY A 287 -4.95 15.24 1.24
N TYR A 288 -5.60 16.04 2.11
CA TYR A 288 -5.89 15.66 3.49
C TYR A 288 -7.18 14.86 3.64
N GLN A 289 -8.08 14.88 2.65
CA GLN A 289 -9.41 14.29 2.73
C GLN A 289 -9.38 12.76 2.95
N ASN A 290 -8.33 12.08 2.47
CA ASN A 290 -8.16 10.63 2.61
C ASN A 290 -6.96 10.28 3.49
N ALA A 291 -6.57 11.18 4.41
CA ALA A 291 -5.49 10.94 5.37
C ALA A 291 -5.77 9.74 6.30
N GLY A 292 -7.02 9.26 6.35
CA GLY A 292 -7.47 8.09 7.09
C GLY A 292 -6.75 6.79 6.76
N LEU A 293 -5.98 6.72 5.66
CA LEU A 293 -5.07 5.60 5.40
C LEU A 293 -4.04 5.37 6.53
N LEU A 294 -3.81 6.38 7.37
CA LEU A 294 -2.96 6.32 8.55
C LEU A 294 -3.83 6.23 9.81
N PRO A 295 -3.39 5.58 10.92
CA PRO A 295 -2.15 4.80 11.05
C PRO A 295 -2.09 3.64 10.06
N TYR A 296 -0.87 3.32 9.62
CA TYR A 296 -0.68 2.35 8.54
C TYR A 296 -1.00 0.94 9.04
N PRO A 297 -1.87 0.18 8.37
CA PRO A 297 -2.25 -1.15 8.83
C PRO A 297 -1.13 -2.16 8.57
N VAL A 298 -0.83 -2.98 9.57
CA VAL A 298 0.12 -4.10 9.48
C VAL A 298 -0.59 -5.35 9.99
N LEU A 299 -0.59 -6.41 9.20
CA LEU A 299 -1.22 -7.69 9.52
C LEU A 299 -0.15 -8.67 10.00
N ILE A 300 -0.28 -9.18 11.21
CA ILE A 300 0.57 -10.26 11.73
C ILE A 300 -0.28 -11.53 11.65
N GLU A 301 0.03 -12.39 10.69
CA GLU A 301 -0.77 -13.58 10.38
C GLU A 301 0.12 -14.78 10.10
N GLY A 302 -0.09 -15.90 10.80
CA GLY A 302 0.66 -17.14 10.59
C GLY A 302 2.17 -16.97 10.81
N GLY A 303 2.58 -16.12 11.75
CA GLY A 303 3.99 -15.82 12.00
C GLY A 303 4.65 -14.89 10.97
N GLU A 304 3.89 -14.29 10.06
CA GLU A 304 4.38 -13.32 9.08
C GLU A 304 3.83 -11.93 9.37
N VAL A 305 4.72 -10.93 9.39
CA VAL A 305 4.35 -9.52 9.37
C VAL A 305 4.14 -9.10 7.92
N LYS A 306 2.89 -8.97 7.51
CA LYS A 306 2.48 -8.58 6.17
C LYS A 306 2.01 -7.14 6.14
N ILE A 307 2.34 -6.45 5.06
CA ILE A 307 1.73 -5.18 4.70
C ILE A 307 1.19 -5.27 3.27
N LEU A 308 0.09 -4.57 3.01
CA LEU A 308 -0.23 -4.25 1.63
C LEU A 308 0.94 -3.45 1.04
N ASP A 309 1.33 -3.76 -0.20
CA ASP A 309 2.37 -2.98 -0.85
C ASP A 309 1.97 -1.50 -0.81
N PRO A 310 2.84 -0.61 -0.30
CA PRO A 310 2.45 0.79 -0.10
C PRO A 310 2.01 1.51 -1.38
N LYS A 311 2.48 1.09 -2.56
CA LYS A 311 2.02 1.64 -3.85
C LYS A 311 0.56 1.28 -4.09
N TYR A 312 0.19 0.01 -3.87
CA TYR A 312 -1.20 -0.44 -3.97
C TYR A 312 -2.08 0.25 -2.94
N TYR A 313 -1.65 0.25 -1.68
CA TYR A 313 -2.46 0.77 -0.57
C TYR A 313 -2.72 2.27 -0.69
N ILE A 314 -1.72 3.07 -1.06
CA ILE A 314 -1.93 4.50 -1.31
C ILE A 314 -2.88 4.71 -2.49
N ALA A 315 -2.72 3.96 -3.59
CA ALA A 315 -3.53 4.15 -4.78
C ALA A 315 -5.01 3.76 -4.58
N ILE A 316 -5.30 2.67 -3.86
CA ILE A 316 -6.70 2.29 -3.58
C ILE A 316 -7.37 3.27 -2.61
N MET A 317 -6.60 3.88 -1.69
CA MET A 317 -7.10 4.91 -0.76
C MET A 317 -7.20 6.31 -1.38
N TYR A 318 -6.54 6.55 -2.53
CA TYR A 318 -6.68 7.75 -3.36
C TYR A 318 -6.97 7.31 -4.80
N PRO A 319 -8.17 6.80 -5.09
CA PRO A 319 -8.48 6.22 -6.39
C PRO A 319 -8.38 7.22 -7.55
N MET A 320 -8.48 8.53 -7.26
CA MET A 320 -8.31 9.61 -8.23
C MET A 320 -6.87 10.17 -8.30
N LEU A 321 -5.91 9.49 -7.66
CA LEU A 321 -4.51 9.88 -7.69
C LEU A 321 -3.95 9.81 -9.11
N LYS A 322 -3.51 10.94 -9.64
CA LYS A 322 -2.88 10.98 -10.97
C LYS A 322 -1.44 10.48 -10.87
N MET A 323 -0.91 9.99 -11.99
CA MET A 323 0.49 9.57 -12.04
C MET A 323 1.46 10.70 -11.70
N SER A 324 1.19 11.92 -12.17
CA SER A 324 1.97 13.11 -11.81
C SER A 324 2.03 13.33 -10.30
N GLN A 325 0.91 13.15 -9.59
CA GLN A 325 0.84 13.23 -8.13
C GLN A 325 1.58 12.07 -7.46
N PHE A 326 1.43 10.85 -7.96
CA PHE A 326 2.15 9.67 -7.45
C PHE A 326 3.68 9.87 -7.54
N MET A 327 4.18 10.46 -8.62
CA MET A 327 5.61 10.78 -8.77
C MET A 327 6.10 11.78 -7.71
N THR A 328 5.27 12.72 -7.26
CA THR A 328 5.65 13.65 -6.17
C THR A 328 5.89 12.96 -4.83
N ILE A 329 5.38 11.72 -4.68
CA ILE A 329 5.47 10.89 -3.47
C ILE A 329 6.22 9.58 -3.73
N ALA A 330 6.99 9.47 -4.82
CA ALA A 330 7.64 8.22 -5.24
C ALA A 330 8.55 7.57 -4.18
N THR A 331 9.11 8.36 -3.26
CA THR A 331 9.95 7.86 -2.16
C THR A 331 9.14 7.36 -0.95
N THR A 332 7.85 7.68 -0.89
CA THR A 332 6.96 7.35 0.23
C THR A 332 6.80 5.84 0.42
N PRO A 333 6.55 5.03 -0.63
CA PRO A 333 6.46 3.57 -0.48
C PRO A 333 7.69 2.94 0.20
N GLY A 334 8.90 3.31 -0.24
CA GLY A 334 10.13 2.80 0.37
C GLY A 334 10.34 3.31 1.80
N ALA A 335 9.90 4.53 2.12
CA ALA A 335 9.96 5.06 3.48
C ALA A 335 8.98 4.35 4.43
N ILE A 336 7.76 4.03 3.97
CA ILE A 336 6.77 3.23 4.72
C ILE A 336 7.37 1.86 5.07
N HIS A 337 7.92 1.17 4.07
CA HIS A 337 8.56 -0.14 4.31
C HIS A 337 9.67 -0.04 5.36
N LYS A 338 10.55 0.96 5.27
CA LYS A 338 11.64 1.16 6.24
C LYS A 338 11.13 1.50 7.64
N ASP A 339 10.07 2.28 7.77
CA ASP A 339 9.50 2.63 9.07
C ASP A 339 8.90 1.40 9.77
N ILE A 340 8.24 0.52 9.01
CA ILE A 340 7.63 -0.71 9.53
C ILE A 340 8.70 -1.75 9.83
N ASP A 341 9.68 -1.94 8.94
CA ASP A 341 10.80 -2.86 9.15
C ASP A 341 11.55 -2.57 10.47
N LYS A 342 11.79 -1.30 10.78
CA LYS A 342 12.44 -0.89 12.05
C LYS A 342 11.70 -1.33 13.32
N ILE A 343 10.38 -1.56 13.26
CA ILE A 343 9.60 -1.99 14.43
C ILE A 343 9.91 -3.45 14.80
N PHE A 344 10.28 -4.27 13.81
CA PHE A 344 10.45 -5.71 13.97
C PHE A 344 11.91 -6.18 13.92
N ARG A 345 12.86 -5.24 13.81
CA ARG A 345 14.29 -5.54 13.80
C ARG A 345 14.75 -6.18 15.11
#